data_AF-A0A3M7P651-F1
#
_entry.id   AF-A0A3M7P651-F1
#
_cell.length_a   1.000
_cell.length_b   1.000
_cell.length_c   1.000
_cell.angle_alpha   90.00
_cell.angle_beta   90.00
_cell.angle_gamma   90.00
#
_symmetry.space_group_name_H-M   'P 1'
#
loop_
_entity.id
_entity.type
_entity.pdbx_description
1 polymer ?
#
loop_
_entity_poly.entity_id
_entity_poly.type
_entity_poly.pdbx_seq_one_letter_code
_entity_poly.pdbx_strand_id
1 'polypeptide(L)' 'MSGRGKGGKVRAKGKTRSSRAGLQFPVGRIHRLLRKGHYAERVGAGA' A
#
# COMPACT_ATOMS: atom_id res chain seq x y z
N MET A 1 27.67 -16.93 -0.18
CA MET A 1 26.39 -16.49 -0.76
C MET A 1 25.68 -15.55 0.22
N SER A 2 25.93 -14.24 0.16
CA SER A 2 25.21 -13.28 1.03
C SER A 2 24.50 -12.24 0.16
N GLY A 3 23.31 -12.62 -0.31
CA GLY A 3 22.39 -11.72 -0.99
C GLY A 3 21.35 -11.25 0.01
N ARG A 4 21.71 -10.28 0.87
CA ARG A 4 20.69 -9.60 1.69
C ARG A 4 19.89 -8.70 0.76
N GLY A 5 18.80 -9.25 0.20
CA GLY A 5 17.83 -8.49 -0.60
C GLY A 5 17.37 -7.24 0.13
N LYS A 6 16.89 -6.24 -0.63
CA LYS A 6 16.53 -4.86 -0.21
C LYS A 6 15.42 -4.73 0.88
N GLY A 7 15.23 -5.72 1.76
CA GLY A 7 14.22 -5.77 2.82
C GLY A 7 14.77 -5.84 4.25
N GLY A 8 16.08 -5.63 4.47
CA GLY A 8 16.74 -5.96 5.74
C GLY A 8 16.90 -4.86 6.81
N LYS A 9 16.01 -3.85 6.89
CA LYS A 9 16.03 -2.86 8.00
C LYS A 9 14.61 -2.65 8.51
N VAL A 10 14.42 -2.54 9.83
CA VAL A 10 13.15 -2.09 10.44
C VAL A 10 12.87 -0.71 9.88
N ARG A 11 12.00 -0.63 8.87
CA ARG A 11 11.71 0.62 8.16
C ARG A 11 10.84 1.47 9.08
N ALA A 12 11.33 2.66 9.41
CA ALA A 12 10.48 3.72 9.93
C ALA A 12 9.23 3.85 9.03
N LYS A 13 8.09 4.21 9.64
CA LYS A 13 6.80 4.25 8.95
C LYS A 13 6.91 5.17 7.73
N GLY A 14 6.97 4.57 6.54
CA GLY A 14 7.13 5.33 5.30
C GLY A 14 5.94 6.27 5.07
N LYS A 15 6.12 7.30 4.25
CA LYS A 15 5.03 8.19 3.81
C LYS A 15 3.82 7.36 3.36
N THR A 16 2.63 7.69 3.85
CA THR A 16 1.39 6.97 3.57
C THR A 16 0.96 7.14 2.12
N ARG A 17 0.12 6.23 1.60
CA ARG A 17 -0.44 6.37 0.25
C ARG A 17 -1.26 7.65 0.08
N SER A 18 -2.02 8.04 1.12
CA SER A 18 -2.76 9.31 1.14
C SER A 18 -1.83 10.52 1.02
N SER A 19 -0.74 10.56 1.80
CA SER A 19 0.18 11.72 1.74
C SER A 19 0.97 11.79 0.44
N ARG A 20 1.25 10.65 -0.22
CA ARG A 20 1.84 10.63 -1.57
C ARG A 20 0.86 11.10 -2.65
N ALA A 21 -0.43 10.82 -2.47
CA ALA A 21 -1.47 11.21 -3.41
C ALA A 21 -2.02 12.63 -3.16
N GLY A 22 -1.68 13.27 -2.03
CA GLY A 22 -2.22 14.58 -1.65
C GLY A 22 -3.70 14.55 -1.23
N LEU A 23 -4.19 13.39 -0.77
CA LEU A 23 -5.60 13.18 -0.49
C LEU A 23 -5.87 13.16 1.02
N GLN A 24 -6.96 13.79 1.43
CA GLN A 24 -7.41 13.81 2.83
C GLN A 24 -7.96 12.46 3.29
N PHE A 25 -8.57 11.71 2.37
CA PHE A 25 -9.19 10.44 2.69
C PHE A 25 -8.16 9.29 2.73
N PRO A 26 -8.48 8.19 3.44
CA PRO A 26 -7.55 7.10 3.68
C PRO A 26 -7.48 6.13 2.49
N VAL A 27 -6.71 6.47 1.44
CA VAL A 27 -6.48 5.65 0.23
C VAL A 27 -6.16 4.19 0.57
N GLY A 28 -5.29 3.98 1.56
CA GLY A 28 -4.89 2.62 1.95
C GLY A 28 -6.02 1.78 2.55
N ARG A 29 -6.97 2.42 3.22
CA ARG A 29 -8.16 1.77 3.78
C ARG A 29 -9.16 1.46 2.66
N ILE A 30 -9.41 2.40 1.76
CA ILE A 30 -10.33 2.21 0.62
C ILE A 30 -9.87 1.04 -0.23
N HIS A 31 -8.59 0.99 -0.61
CA HIS A 31 -8.03 -0.13 -1.35
C HIS A 31 -8.17 -1.49 -0.62
N ARG A 32 -8.12 -1.51 0.73
CA ARG A 32 -8.39 -2.73 1.51
C ARG A 32 -9.86 -3.12 1.47
N LEU A 33 -10.77 -2.14 1.59
CA LEU A 33 -12.21 -2.39 1.52
C LEU A 33 -12.62 -2.89 0.13
N LEU A 34 -12.04 -2.34 -0.94
CA LEU A 34 -12.29 -2.81 -2.32
C LEU A 34 -11.88 -4.28 -2.51
N ARG A 35 -10.76 -4.71 -1.91
CA ARG A 35 -10.34 -6.12 -1.95
C ARG A 35 -11.23 -7.03 -1.10
N LYS A 36 -11.62 -6.57 0.09
CA LYS A 36 -12.49 -7.35 0.99
C LYS A 36 -13.92 -7.45 0.45
N GLY A 37 -14.39 -6.44 -0.28
CA GLY A 37 -15.74 -6.41 -0.84
C GLY A 37 -15.94 -7.26 -2.09
N HIS A 38 -14.92 -7.99 -2.56
CA HIS A 38 -14.99 -8.88 -3.72
C HIS A 38 -15.53 -8.21 -5.01
N TYR A 39 -15.29 -6.90 -5.17
CA TYR A 39 -15.78 -6.14 -6.34
C TYR A 39 -15.06 -6.51 -7.64
N ALA A 40 -13.84 -7.04 -7.55
CA ALA A 40 -13.06 -7.54 -8.67
C ALA A 40 -12.02 -8.55 -8.17
N GLU A 41 -11.59 -9.46 -9.03
CA GLU A 41 -10.51 -10.41 -8.72
C GLU A 41 -9.21 -9.70 -8.34
N ARG A 42 -8.93 -8.55 -8.97
CA ARG A 42 -7.74 -7.74 -8.72
C ARG A 42 -8.10 -6.25 -8.65
N VAL A 43 -7.50 -5.56 -7.70
CA VAL A 43 -7.58 -4.10 -7.58
C VAL A 43 -6.19 -3.52 -7.86
N GLY A 44 -6.10 -2.59 -8.82
CA GLY A 44 -4.85 -1.92 -9.19
C GLY A 44 -4.31 -1.03 -8.07
N ALA A 45 -3.01 -0.75 -8.08
CA ALA A 45 -2.38 0.06 -7.03
C ALA A 45 -2.70 1.57 -7.15
N GLY A 46 -3.17 2.02 -8.31
CA GLY A 46 -3.61 3.40 -8.58
C GLY A 46 -5.12 3.60 -8.43
N ALA A 47 -5.85 2.56 -8.04
CA ALA A 47 -7.26 2.63 -7.66
C ALA A 47 -7.42 2.86 -6.15
#